data_AF-A0A539DFE6-F1
#
_entry.id   AF-A0A539DFE6-F1
#
_cell.length_a   1.000
_cell.length_b   1.000
_cell.length_c   1.000
_cell.angle_alpha   90.00
_cell.angle_beta   90.00
_cell.angle_gamma   90.00
#
_symmetry.space_group_name_H-M   'P 1'
#
loop_
_entity.id
_entity.type
_entity.pdbx_description
1 polymer ?
#
loop_
_entity_poly.entity_id
_entity_poly.type
_entity_poly.pdbx_seq_one_letter_code
_entity_poly.pdbx_strand_id
1 'polypeptide(L)'
;MFIVAGEVVAAASGMAWEAFVQTRILDRLGMTETLPLMTGADPAKSALPHGRVGPPLRYQGEMQTIGQSIQEVWNWSSAGAAGGFVTNPVDWAKWIAVQLARGELPDGTRLYSEARANEMWRPNIIIGSSAGPTETLPGRAIASTYATPRAGRCRTIAASG
;
A
#
# COMPACT_ATOMS: atom_id res chain seq x y z
N MET A 1 8.47 -4.21 6.49
CA MET A 1 9.43 -5.25 6.06
C MET A 1 8.68 -6.16 5.09
N PHE A 2 8.62 -5.81 3.80
CA PHE A 2 7.73 -6.45 2.81
C PHE A 2 8.44 -7.39 1.82
N ILE A 3 9.75 -7.20 1.62
CA ILE A 3 10.56 -8.08 0.76
C ILE A 3 10.54 -9.51 1.30
N VAL A 4 10.81 -9.70 2.61
CA VAL A 4 10.75 -11.03 3.25
C VAL A 4 9.35 -11.64 3.17
N ALA A 5 8.29 -10.84 3.24
CA ALA A 5 6.94 -11.38 3.05
C ALA A 5 6.73 -11.94 1.63
N GLY A 6 7.34 -11.31 0.62
CA GLY A 6 7.41 -11.84 -0.74
C GLY A 6 8.13 -13.18 -0.82
N GLU A 7 9.29 -13.30 -0.18
CA GLU A 7 10.05 -14.56 -0.11
C GLU A 7 9.25 -15.68 0.59
N VAL A 8 8.52 -15.35 1.65
CA VAL A 8 7.63 -16.32 2.34
C VAL A 8 6.53 -16.80 1.40
N VAL A 9 5.91 -15.89 0.63
CA VAL A 9 4.92 -16.28 -0.39
C VAL A 9 5.54 -17.20 -1.43
N ALA A 10 6.76 -16.88 -1.90
CA ALA A 10 7.44 -17.69 -2.90
C ALA A 10 7.74 -19.10 -2.37
N ALA A 11 8.32 -19.19 -1.17
CA ALA A 11 8.62 -20.47 -0.53
C ALA A 11 7.37 -21.32 -0.24
N ALA A 12 6.29 -20.69 0.23
CA ALA A 12 5.05 -21.39 0.58
C ALA A 12 4.23 -21.84 -0.64
N SER A 13 4.30 -21.10 -1.75
CA SER A 13 3.53 -21.40 -2.96
C SER A 13 4.30 -22.21 -4.00
N GLY A 14 5.63 -22.21 -3.95
CA GLY A 14 6.49 -22.75 -5.01
C GLY A 14 6.48 -21.91 -6.30
N MET A 15 5.93 -20.69 -6.26
CA MET A 15 5.85 -19.77 -7.38
C MET A 15 6.75 -18.55 -7.12
N ALA A 16 7.29 -17.93 -8.16
CA ALA A 16 7.86 -16.59 -8.01
C ALA A 16 6.78 -15.63 -7.48
N TRP A 17 7.16 -14.68 -6.63
CA TRP A 17 6.20 -13.79 -5.96
C TRP A 17 5.32 -13.04 -6.97
N GLU A 18 5.93 -12.48 -8.02
CA GLU A 18 5.25 -11.74 -9.08
C GLU A 18 4.23 -12.60 -9.84
N ALA A 19 4.55 -13.88 -10.08
CA ALA A 19 3.63 -14.82 -10.71
C ALA A 19 2.48 -15.19 -9.77
N PHE A 20 2.75 -15.33 -8.47
CA PHE A 20 1.71 -15.56 -7.47
C PHE A 20 0.74 -14.38 -7.42
N VAL A 21 1.22 -13.13 -7.28
CA VAL A 21 0.30 -11.98 -7.20
C VAL A 21 -0.43 -11.73 -8.52
N GLN A 22 0.20 -11.94 -9.67
CA GLN A 22 -0.47 -11.87 -10.97
C GLN A 22 -1.66 -12.84 -11.01
N THR A 23 -1.41 -14.12 -10.80
CA THR A 23 -2.43 -15.18 -11.01
C THR A 23 -3.45 -15.27 -9.89
N ARG A 24 -3.04 -15.05 -8.64
CA ARG A 24 -3.91 -15.24 -7.46
C ARG A 24 -4.66 -13.99 -7.06
N ILE A 25 -4.23 -12.81 -7.50
CA ILE A 25 -4.84 -11.53 -7.13
C ILE A 25 -5.22 -10.72 -8.38
N LEU A 26 -4.24 -10.28 -9.18
CA LEU A 26 -4.50 -9.32 -10.25
C LEU A 26 -5.47 -9.87 -11.30
N ASP A 27 -5.22 -11.07 -11.80
CA ASP A 27 -6.06 -11.73 -12.80
C ASP A 27 -7.48 -11.99 -12.26
N ARG A 28 -7.57 -12.40 -10.99
CA ARG A 28 -8.85 -12.66 -10.31
C ARG A 28 -9.69 -11.39 -10.13
N LEU A 29 -9.04 -10.24 -10.01
CA LEU A 29 -9.70 -8.94 -9.93
C LEU A 29 -9.90 -8.30 -11.31
N GLY A 30 -9.40 -8.91 -12.38
CA GLY A 30 -9.39 -8.31 -13.72
C GLY A 30 -8.58 -7.02 -13.79
N MET A 31 -7.48 -6.92 -13.03
CA MET A 31 -6.56 -5.78 -13.04
C MET A 31 -5.57 -5.89 -14.22
N THR A 32 -6.10 -5.82 -15.45
CA THR A 32 -5.38 -6.17 -16.69
C THR A 32 -4.28 -5.21 -17.11
N GLU A 33 -4.24 -4.00 -16.53
CA GLU A 33 -3.19 -3.00 -16.82
C GLU A 33 -2.22 -2.84 -15.64
N THR A 34 -2.35 -3.69 -14.61
CA THR A 34 -1.46 -3.70 -13.45
C THR A 34 -0.37 -4.73 -13.64
N LEU A 35 0.87 -4.28 -13.44
CA LEU A 35 2.07 -5.10 -13.52
C LEU A 35 2.64 -5.27 -12.11
N PRO A 36 3.01 -6.48 -11.69
CA PRO A 36 3.60 -6.72 -10.37
C PRO A 36 5.04 -6.19 -10.26
N LEU A 37 5.73 -6.02 -11.39
CA LEU A 37 7.09 -5.49 -11.48
C LEU A 37 7.18 -4.41 -12.55
N MET A 38 7.84 -3.29 -12.22
CA MET A 38 8.03 -2.15 -13.13
C MET A 38 8.85 -2.46 -14.38
N THR A 39 9.60 -3.57 -14.38
CA THR A 39 10.39 -4.00 -15.55
C THR A 39 9.50 -4.37 -16.75
N GLY A 40 8.22 -4.68 -16.53
CA GLY A 40 7.25 -4.89 -17.60
C GLY A 40 6.57 -3.60 -18.11
N ALA A 41 6.84 -2.45 -17.49
CA ALA A 41 6.14 -1.21 -17.83
C ALA A 41 6.63 -0.65 -19.17
N ASP A 42 5.69 -0.41 -20.09
CA ASP A 42 5.98 0.23 -21.37
C ASP A 42 6.04 1.75 -21.20
N PRO A 43 7.20 2.39 -21.47
CA PRO A 43 7.35 3.84 -21.37
C PRO A 43 6.39 4.63 -22.25
N ALA A 44 5.93 4.08 -23.38
CA ALA A 44 5.05 4.79 -24.31
C ALA A 44 3.64 5.03 -23.76
N LYS A 45 3.21 4.23 -22.77
CA LYS A 45 1.90 4.34 -22.11
C LYS A 45 1.97 4.61 -20.61
N SER A 46 3.18 4.75 -20.06
CA SER A 46 3.41 4.96 -18.63
C SER A 46 3.70 6.43 -18.32
N ALA A 47 3.26 6.89 -17.14
CA ALA A 47 3.73 8.17 -16.61
C ALA A 47 5.21 8.06 -16.22
N LEU A 48 6.07 8.88 -16.84
CA LEU A 48 7.50 8.83 -16.59
C LEU A 48 7.90 9.56 -15.30
N PRO A 49 9.04 9.18 -14.68
CA PRO A 49 9.57 9.86 -13.52
C PRO A 49 9.93 11.32 -13.83
N HIS A 50 9.46 12.25 -13.00
CA HIS A 50 9.82 13.67 -13.08
C HIS A 50 10.47 14.14 -11.79
N GLY A 51 11.40 15.07 -11.91
CA GLY A 51 12.06 15.68 -10.76
C GLY A 51 12.65 17.04 -11.10
N ARG A 52 12.80 17.87 -10.08
CA ARG A 52 13.58 19.10 -10.17
C ARG A 52 15.05 18.77 -10.00
N VAL A 53 15.88 19.03 -11.00
CA VAL A 53 17.32 18.74 -10.95
C VAL A 53 18.08 20.03 -11.17
N GLY A 54 18.81 20.47 -10.14
CA GLY A 54 19.64 21.68 -10.19
C GLY A 54 20.70 21.67 -9.09
N PRO A 55 21.67 22.57 -9.14
CA PRO A 55 22.58 22.81 -8.03
C PRO A 55 21.90 23.65 -6.93
N PRO A 56 22.35 23.55 -5.66
CA PRO A 56 23.21 22.51 -5.11
C PRO A 56 22.50 21.18 -4.87
N LEU A 57 21.16 21.16 -4.82
CA LEU A 57 20.38 19.99 -4.46
C LEU A 57 19.40 19.59 -5.57
N ARG A 58 19.24 18.27 -5.76
CA ARG A 58 18.00 17.72 -6.34
C ARG A 58 16.84 18.35 -5.56
N TYR A 59 15.77 18.76 -6.23
CA TYR A 59 14.64 19.59 -5.79
C TYR A 59 14.75 21.11 -6.05
N GLN A 60 15.92 21.68 -6.40
CA GLN A 60 16.08 23.14 -6.56
C GLN A 60 16.22 23.64 -8.00
N GLY A 61 16.18 22.75 -9.00
CA GLY A 61 16.23 23.12 -10.42
C GLY A 61 14.89 23.11 -11.15
N GLU A 62 14.97 23.17 -12.47
CA GLU A 62 13.81 23.03 -13.35
C GLU A 62 13.24 21.62 -13.30
N MET A 63 11.91 21.54 -13.43
CA MET A 63 11.20 20.27 -13.51
C MET A 63 11.49 19.64 -14.87
N GLN A 64 11.97 18.40 -14.88
CA GLN A 64 12.24 17.64 -16.09
C GLN A 64 11.97 16.16 -15.87
N THR A 65 11.84 15.40 -16.96
CA THR A 65 11.90 13.94 -16.89
C THR A 65 13.30 13.53 -16.42
N ILE A 66 13.37 12.55 -15.53
CA ILE A 66 14.64 12.07 -14.95
C ILE A 66 14.98 10.62 -15.34
N GLY A 67 14.24 10.09 -16.32
CA GLY A 67 14.46 8.79 -16.94
C GLY A 67 13.54 8.62 -18.14
N GLN A 68 13.92 7.73 -19.05
CA GLN A 68 13.13 7.34 -20.22
C GLN A 68 12.18 6.18 -19.92
N SER A 69 12.18 5.71 -18.67
CA SER A 69 11.34 4.62 -18.18
C SER A 69 11.24 4.63 -16.66
N ILE A 70 10.28 3.90 -16.09
CA ILE A 70 10.12 3.79 -14.63
C ILE A 70 11.32 3.05 -14.03
N GLN A 71 11.75 1.94 -14.63
CA GLN A 71 12.80 1.07 -14.11
C GLN A 71 14.21 1.68 -14.16
N GLU A 72 14.46 2.66 -15.04
CA GLU A 72 15.75 3.38 -15.08
C GLU A 72 15.98 4.16 -13.79
N VAL A 73 14.90 4.69 -13.19
CA VAL A 73 14.96 5.46 -11.95
C VAL A 73 14.71 4.58 -10.73
N TRP A 74 13.75 3.66 -10.83
CA TRP A 74 13.34 2.77 -9.75
C TRP A 74 13.42 1.31 -10.20
N ASN A 75 14.62 0.74 -10.23
CA ASN A 75 14.76 -0.71 -10.40
C ASN A 75 14.57 -1.41 -9.05
N TRP A 76 13.31 -1.67 -8.67
CA TRP A 76 12.99 -2.39 -7.43
C TRP A 76 12.65 -3.85 -7.68
N SER A 77 13.18 -4.48 -8.73
CA SER A 77 12.90 -5.90 -9.01
C SER A 77 13.25 -6.80 -7.83
N SER A 78 14.35 -6.53 -7.12
CA SER A 78 14.74 -7.26 -5.90
C SER A 78 13.87 -6.95 -4.67
N ALA A 79 13.05 -5.89 -4.75
CA ALA A 79 12.15 -5.44 -3.71
C ALA A 79 10.70 -5.37 -4.21
N GLY A 80 10.34 -6.18 -5.21
CA GLY A 80 9.05 -6.10 -5.89
C GLY A 80 7.87 -6.17 -4.94
N ALA A 81 7.95 -7.07 -3.94
CA ALA A 81 6.93 -7.21 -2.89
C ALA A 81 6.71 -5.97 -2.02
N ALA A 82 7.66 -5.03 -1.98
CA ALA A 82 7.55 -3.79 -1.23
C ALA A 82 6.98 -2.62 -2.04
N GLY A 83 7.18 -2.60 -3.36
CA GLY A 83 6.77 -1.46 -4.19
C GLY A 83 7.06 -1.59 -5.68
N GLY A 84 7.12 -2.81 -6.21
CA GLY A 84 7.41 -3.05 -7.63
C GLY A 84 6.23 -2.79 -8.58
N PHE A 85 5.02 -2.60 -8.05
CA PHE A 85 3.82 -2.48 -8.88
C PHE A 85 3.82 -1.23 -9.76
N VAL A 86 3.32 -1.39 -10.98
CA VAL A 86 2.89 -0.29 -11.86
C VAL A 86 1.41 -0.52 -12.17
N THR A 87 0.58 0.50 -11.97
CA THR A 87 -0.88 0.37 -12.03
C THR A 87 -1.53 1.70 -12.41
N ASN A 88 -2.85 1.69 -12.53
CA ASN A 88 -3.66 2.85 -12.82
C ASN A 88 -4.84 2.97 -11.83
N PRO A 89 -5.53 4.13 -11.78
CA PRO A 89 -6.63 4.34 -10.84
C PRO A 89 -7.81 3.37 -11.01
N VAL A 90 -8.09 2.92 -12.24
CA VAL A 90 -9.22 2.02 -12.55
C VAL A 90 -8.98 0.64 -11.94
N ASP A 91 -7.78 0.09 -12.09
CA ASP A 91 -7.42 -1.18 -11.48
C ASP A 91 -7.30 -1.06 -9.95
N TRP A 92 -6.76 0.05 -9.44
CA TRP A 92 -6.72 0.26 -7.99
C TRP A 92 -8.09 0.38 -7.34
N ALA A 93 -9.07 0.96 -8.03
CA ALA A 93 -10.44 0.99 -7.56
C ALA A 93 -11.02 -0.43 -7.36
N LYS A 94 -10.63 -1.41 -8.20
CA LYS A 94 -11.05 -2.82 -8.05
C LYS A 94 -10.48 -3.43 -6.78
N TRP A 95 -9.20 -3.21 -6.48
CA TRP A 95 -8.58 -3.66 -5.22
C TRP A 95 -9.26 -3.02 -4.00
N ILE A 96 -9.51 -1.71 -4.04
CA ILE A 96 -10.21 -0.98 -2.97
C ILE A 96 -11.61 -1.55 -2.76
N ALA A 97 -12.35 -1.85 -3.84
CA ALA A 97 -13.67 -2.44 -3.75
C ALA A 97 -13.66 -3.80 -3.02
N VAL A 98 -12.68 -4.68 -3.33
CA VAL A 98 -12.52 -5.98 -2.64
C VAL A 98 -12.18 -5.80 -1.16
N GLN A 99 -11.35 -4.81 -0.82
CA GLN A 99 -11.02 -4.49 0.56
C GLN A 99 -12.27 -4.05 1.34
N LEU A 100 -13.10 -3.18 0.76
CA LEU A 100 -14.38 -2.72 1.35
C LEU A 100 -15.42 -3.84 1.44
N ALA A 101 -15.46 -4.72 0.44
CA ALA A 101 -16.31 -5.92 0.41
C ALA A 101 -15.77 -7.08 1.27
N ARG A 102 -14.72 -6.83 2.07
CA ARG A 102 -14.13 -7.82 2.99
C ARG A 102 -13.75 -9.14 2.29
N GLY A 103 -13.25 -9.02 1.06
CA GLY A 103 -12.71 -10.12 0.26
C GLY A 103 -13.68 -10.74 -0.74
N GLU A 104 -14.92 -10.25 -0.83
CA GLU A 104 -15.90 -10.70 -1.83
C GLU A 104 -15.63 -10.10 -3.22
N LEU A 105 -15.76 -10.93 -4.25
CA LEU A 105 -15.59 -10.56 -5.65
C LEU A 105 -16.96 -10.37 -6.34
N PRO A 106 -17.04 -9.66 -7.47
CA PRO A 106 -18.30 -9.41 -8.17
C PRO A 106 -19.05 -10.66 -8.64
N ASP A 107 -18.34 -11.78 -8.83
CA ASP A 107 -18.91 -13.07 -9.21
C ASP A 107 -19.47 -13.89 -8.02
N GLY A 108 -19.44 -13.31 -6.81
CA GLY A 108 -19.86 -13.96 -5.57
C GLY A 108 -18.81 -14.90 -4.96
N THR A 109 -17.68 -15.13 -5.63
CA THR A 109 -16.55 -15.84 -5.03
C THR A 109 -15.77 -14.93 -4.09
N ARG A 110 -14.82 -15.48 -3.32
CA ARG A 110 -14.02 -14.72 -2.36
C ARG A 110 -12.53 -14.86 -2.63
N LEU A 111 -11.82 -13.74 -2.59
CA LEU A 111 -10.36 -13.68 -2.60
C LEU A 111 -9.80 -14.13 -1.25
N TYR A 112 -10.43 -13.69 -0.16
CA TYR A 112 -10.12 -14.11 1.21
C TYR A 112 -11.39 -14.06 2.08
N SER A 113 -11.36 -14.74 3.22
CA SER A 113 -12.51 -14.77 4.13
C SER A 113 -12.67 -13.48 4.92
N GLU A 114 -13.88 -13.20 5.40
CA GLU A 114 -14.14 -12.05 6.27
C GLU A 114 -13.30 -12.06 7.56
N ALA A 115 -12.98 -13.25 8.08
CA ALA A 115 -12.08 -13.40 9.23
C ALA A 115 -10.67 -12.88 8.90
N ARG A 116 -10.17 -13.15 7.69
CA ARG A 116 -8.89 -12.60 7.21
C ARG A 116 -8.97 -11.10 6.94
N ALA A 117 -10.10 -10.61 6.42
CA ALA A 117 -10.34 -9.17 6.29
C ALA A 117 -10.23 -8.46 7.65
N ASN A 118 -10.91 -9.00 8.67
CA ASN A 118 -10.85 -8.47 10.03
C ASN A 118 -9.43 -8.50 10.61
N GLU A 119 -8.68 -9.56 10.32
CA GLU A 119 -7.29 -9.68 10.77
C GLU A 119 -6.39 -8.62 10.14
N MET A 120 -6.49 -8.39 8.83
CA MET A 120 -5.67 -7.40 8.11
C MET A 120 -5.90 -5.97 8.63
N TRP A 121 -7.13 -5.65 9.02
CA TRP A 121 -7.52 -4.33 9.53
C TRP A 121 -7.47 -4.23 11.05
N ARG A 122 -7.03 -5.28 11.76
CA ARG A 122 -6.87 -5.23 13.21
C ARG A 122 -5.64 -4.37 13.57
N PRO A 123 -5.79 -3.35 14.41
CA PRO A 123 -4.64 -2.57 14.88
C PRO A 123 -3.67 -3.49 15.65
N ASN A 124 -2.41 -3.57 15.20
CA ASN A 124 -1.37 -4.38 15.86
C ASN A 124 -0.33 -3.54 16.61
N ILE A 125 -0.18 -2.26 16.25
CA ILE A 125 0.71 -1.32 16.94
C ILE A 125 -0.15 -0.12 17.35
N ILE A 126 -0.32 0.05 18.66
CA ILE A 126 -1.04 1.19 19.24
C ILE A 126 0.01 2.13 19.80
N ILE A 127 0.17 3.28 19.17
CA ILE A 127 1.10 4.31 19.62
C ILE A 127 0.29 5.38 20.37
N GLY A 128 0.79 5.80 21.53
CA GLY A 128 0.18 6.90 22.29
C GLY A 128 0.31 8.24 21.56
N SER A 129 -0.69 9.11 21.70
CA SER A 129 -0.58 10.48 21.22
C SER A 129 0.08 11.38 22.27
N SER A 130 0.69 12.46 21.79
CA SER A 130 1.15 13.54 22.65
C SER A 130 0.14 14.71 22.58
N ALA A 131 0.21 15.66 23.51
CA ALA A 131 -0.58 16.91 23.42
C ALA A 131 -0.09 17.87 22.30
N GLY A 132 0.83 17.42 21.44
CA GLY A 132 1.40 18.17 20.34
C GLY A 132 2.69 18.92 20.66
N PRO A 133 3.23 19.65 19.66
CA PRO A 133 4.43 20.46 19.81
C PRO A 133 4.34 21.38 21.02
N THR A 134 5.47 21.54 21.70
CA THR A 134 5.65 22.59 22.71
C THR A 134 6.77 23.51 22.23
N GLU A 135 6.87 24.71 22.79
CA GLU A 135 7.93 25.66 22.44
C GLU A 135 9.34 25.05 22.58
N THR A 136 9.55 24.22 23.62
CA THR A 136 10.83 23.55 23.89
C THR A 136 11.01 22.23 23.13
N LEU A 137 9.94 21.68 22.55
CA LEU A 137 9.96 20.42 21.78
C LEU A 137 9.03 20.55 20.55
N PRO A 138 9.46 21.28 19.51
CA PRO A 138 8.66 21.50 18.31
C PRO A 138 8.43 20.22 17.49
N GLY A 139 9.32 19.23 17.62
CA GLY A 139 9.22 17.93 16.95
C GLY A 139 8.34 16.89 17.67
N ARG A 140 7.61 17.28 18.73
CA ARG A 140 6.75 16.36 19.49
C ARG A 140 5.56 15.92 18.61
N ALA A 141 5.49 14.63 18.30
CA ALA A 141 4.57 14.08 17.30
C ALA A 141 3.09 14.15 17.73
N ILE A 142 2.22 14.60 16.82
CA ILE A 142 0.77 14.41 16.87
C ILE A 142 0.43 13.35 15.81
N ALA A 143 0.33 12.09 16.19
CA ALA A 143 -0.27 11.12 15.28
C ALA A 143 -0.98 10.02 16.07
N SER A 144 -2.31 10.11 16.10
CA SER A 144 -3.20 8.98 16.36
C SER A 144 -3.46 8.27 15.04
N THR A 145 -3.16 6.99 14.95
CA THR A 145 -3.56 6.18 13.79
C THR A 145 -5.03 5.78 13.90
N TYR A 146 -5.66 5.50 12.76
CA TYR A 146 -7.05 5.04 12.59
C TYR A 146 -7.34 3.73 13.35
N ALA A 147 -7.57 3.80 14.65
CA ALA A 147 -8.34 2.79 15.34
C ALA A 147 -9.81 3.13 15.12
N THR A 148 -10.50 2.40 14.25
CA THR A 148 -11.96 2.45 14.16
C THR A 148 -12.49 2.06 15.54
N PRO A 149 -13.12 2.98 16.30
CA PRO A 149 -13.64 2.61 17.60
C PRO A 149 -14.69 1.54 17.38
N ARG A 150 -14.45 0.34 17.90
CA ARG A 150 -15.55 -0.61 18.10
C ARG A 150 -16.55 0.15 18.98
N ALA A 151 -17.75 0.40 18.49
CA ALA A 151 -18.80 1.11 19.22
C ALA A 151 -19.21 0.27 20.46
N GLY A 152 -18.37 0.32 21.49
CA GLY A 152 -18.65 -0.19 22.82
C GLY A 152 -19.50 0.85 23.52
N ARG A 153 -20.76 0.50 23.76
CA ARG A 153 -21.73 1.31 24.51
C ARG A 153 -21.06 1.92 25.73
N CYS A 154 -21.04 3.26 25.77
CA CYS A 154 -20.70 4.02 26.96
C CYS A 154 -21.72 3.64 28.04
N ARG A 155 -21.30 2.86 29.05
CA ARG A 155 -22.09 2.71 30.28
C ARG A 155 -21.81 3.93 31.14
N THR A 156 -22.80 4.80 31.25
CA THR A 156 -22.85 5.87 32.23
C THR A 156 -22.75 5.25 33.62
N ILE A 157 -21.63 5.46 34.31
CA ILE A 157 -21.57 5.25 35.76
C ILE A 157 -22.21 6.49 36.37
N ALA A 158 -23.47 6.37 36.77
CA ALA A 158 -24.10 7.35 37.64
C ALA A 158 -23.43 7.24 39.02
N ALA A 159 -22.76 8.30 39.45
CA ALA A 159 -22.34 8.43 40.83
C ALA A 159 -23.59 8.65 41.69
N SER A 160 -23.79 7.77 42.67
CA SER A 160 -24.73 7.94 43.77
C SER A 160 -23.90 7.96 45.05
N GLY A 161 -24.18 8.93 45.93
CA GLY A 161 -23.49 9.13 47.22
C GLY A 161 -22.91 10.51 47.34
#